data_AF-C8TFK2-F1
#
_entry.id   AF-C8TFK2-F1
#
_cell.length_a   1.000
_cell.length_b   1.000
_cell.length_c   1.000
_cell.angle_alpha   90.00
_cell.angle_beta   90.00
_cell.angle_gamma   90.00
#
_symmetry.space_group_name_H-M   'P 1'
#
loop_
_entity.id
_entity.type
_entity.pdbx_description
1 polymer ?
#
loop_
_entity_poly.entity_id
_entity_poly.type
_entity_poly.pdbx_seq_one_letter_code
_entity_poly.pdbx_strand_id
1 'polypeptide(L)'
;MTPTLIDITMITGLDVTSSANPMSLNTKNQYDFRTKSIGGWSGYVAEYMGTGSVTSREHIAFLLMWLEKFLFYGSSCGPTTNWQFIAEALESKRQFPLGKILLGYLYQMLNNASAKIAVGSVVGAGGPWWLLQT
;
A
#
# COMPACT_ATOMS: atom_id res chain seq x y z
N MET A 1 -7.52 -17.43 14.06
CA MET A 1 -8.31 -17.34 12.82
C MET A 1 -7.35 -17.11 11.66
N THR A 2 -7.66 -17.64 10.47
CA THR A 2 -6.79 -17.54 9.29
C THR A 2 -7.46 -16.60 8.29
N PRO A 3 -6.94 -15.38 8.05
CA PRO A 3 -7.56 -14.42 7.14
C PRO A 3 -7.73 -14.99 5.72
N THR A 4 -8.90 -14.82 5.15
CA THR A 4 -9.27 -15.28 3.81
C THR A 4 -9.55 -14.09 2.88
N LEU A 5 -9.76 -14.35 1.59
CA LEU A 5 -10.17 -13.30 0.64
C LEU A 5 -11.51 -12.66 1.02
N ILE A 6 -12.40 -13.42 1.67
CA ILE A 6 -13.69 -12.89 2.15
C ILE A 6 -13.45 -11.87 3.27
N ASP A 7 -12.58 -12.19 4.23
CA ASP A 7 -12.24 -11.27 5.32
C ASP A 7 -11.61 -9.97 4.78
N ILE A 8 -10.71 -10.08 3.80
CA ILE A 8 -10.09 -8.92 3.16
C ILE A 8 -11.13 -8.01 2.51
N THR A 9 -12.04 -8.57 1.69
CA THR A 9 -13.04 -7.74 1.01
C THR A 9 -14.05 -7.15 2.01
N MET A 10 -14.40 -7.87 3.07
CA MET A 10 -15.28 -7.35 4.13
C MET A 10 -14.65 -6.21 4.94
N ILE A 11 -13.37 -6.31 5.29
CA ILE A 11 -12.68 -5.31 6.12
C ILE A 11 -12.30 -4.08 5.28
N THR A 12 -11.84 -4.28 4.04
CA THR A 12 -11.18 -3.23 3.24
C THR A 12 -12.00 -2.75 2.06
N GLY A 13 -13.04 -3.48 1.65
CA GLY A 13 -13.77 -3.24 0.41
C GLY A 13 -12.92 -3.48 -0.85
N LEU A 14 -11.70 -4.00 -0.72
CA LEU A 14 -10.81 -4.19 -1.86
C LEU A 14 -11.24 -5.35 -2.74
N ASP A 15 -10.97 -5.19 -4.02
CA ASP A 15 -11.26 -6.18 -5.03
C ASP A 15 -10.37 -7.43 -4.85
N VAL A 16 -11.04 -8.57 -4.71
CA VAL A 16 -10.44 -9.90 -4.62
C VAL A 16 -10.79 -10.77 -5.82
N THR A 17 -11.64 -10.30 -6.74
CA THR A 17 -12.20 -11.09 -7.83
C THR A 17 -11.47 -10.86 -9.15
N SER A 18 -11.15 -9.62 -9.48
CA SER A 18 -10.54 -9.32 -10.78
C SER A 18 -9.18 -9.99 -10.97
N SER A 19 -8.73 -10.01 -12.21
CA SER A 19 -7.35 -10.25 -12.58
C SER A 19 -6.76 -8.94 -13.09
N ALA A 20 -5.49 -8.68 -12.76
CA ALA A 20 -4.73 -7.62 -13.41
C ALA A 20 -3.66 -8.25 -14.28
N ASN A 21 -3.53 -7.75 -15.50
CA ASN A 21 -2.37 -8.03 -16.32
C ASN A 21 -1.22 -7.11 -15.87
N PRO A 22 -0.09 -7.63 -15.37
CA PRO A 22 1.04 -6.80 -14.95
C PRO A 22 1.53 -5.87 -16.08
N MET A 23 1.44 -6.32 -17.34
CA MET A 23 1.84 -5.53 -18.51
C MET A 23 0.92 -4.32 -18.74
N SER A 24 -0.37 -4.40 -18.39
CA SER A 24 -1.29 -3.26 -18.51
C SER A 24 -1.09 -2.19 -17.43
N LEU A 25 -0.30 -2.49 -16.41
CA LEU A 25 0.04 -1.56 -15.33
C LEU A 25 1.34 -0.80 -15.59
N ASN A 26 2.12 -1.21 -16.61
CA ASN A 26 3.33 -0.53 -17.04
C ASN A 26 2.99 0.72 -17.86
N THR A 27 2.31 1.67 -17.24
CA THR A 27 2.02 2.98 -17.82
C THR A 27 3.06 3.97 -17.28
N LYS A 28 3.51 4.90 -18.13
CA LYS A 28 4.37 5.99 -17.68
C LYS A 28 3.63 6.79 -16.60
N ASN A 29 4.26 6.99 -15.45
CA ASN A 29 3.71 7.77 -14.35
C ASN A 29 3.24 9.15 -14.86
N GLN A 30 2.00 9.50 -14.56
CA GLN A 30 1.40 10.77 -14.97
C GLN A 30 2.03 11.95 -14.23
N TYR A 31 2.39 11.75 -12.97
CA TYR A 31 2.96 12.79 -12.10
C TYR A 31 4.33 12.39 -11.57
N ASP A 32 5.14 13.38 -11.22
CA ASP A 32 6.38 13.15 -10.48
C ASP A 32 6.17 13.53 -9.00
N PHE A 33 6.46 12.58 -8.12
CA PHE A 33 6.39 12.77 -6.67
C PHE A 33 7.80 12.81 -6.08
N ARG A 34 8.08 13.93 -5.40
CA ARG A 34 9.28 14.13 -4.61
C ARG A 34 9.15 13.37 -3.30
N THR A 35 10.14 12.53 -3.04
CA THR A 35 10.20 11.68 -1.85
C THR A 35 11.50 11.88 -1.07
N LYS A 36 12.55 12.31 -1.76
CA LYS A 36 13.84 12.65 -1.14
C LYS A 36 13.76 13.98 -0.41
N SER A 37 14.43 14.05 0.74
CA SER A 37 14.56 15.25 1.59
C SER A 37 13.25 15.94 1.99
N ILE A 38 12.11 15.24 1.91
CA ILE A 38 10.79 15.83 2.18
C ILE A 38 10.42 15.86 3.67
N GLY A 39 11.28 15.33 4.56
CA GLY A 39 10.99 15.30 6.01
C GLY A 39 10.03 14.18 6.44
N GLY A 40 9.94 13.10 5.66
CA GLY A 40 9.11 11.94 5.96
C GLY A 40 7.63 12.15 5.61
N TRP A 41 6.74 11.44 6.28
CA TRP A 41 5.30 11.48 5.95
C TRP A 41 4.64 12.82 6.26
N SER A 42 5.07 13.53 7.30
CA SER A 42 4.52 14.85 7.64
C SER A 42 4.78 15.87 6.54
N GLY A 43 6.03 15.93 6.04
CA GLY A 43 6.35 16.83 4.95
C GLY A 43 5.81 16.36 3.60
N TYR A 44 5.66 15.05 3.36
CA TYR A 44 4.96 14.53 2.18
C TYR A 44 3.50 15.00 2.15
N VAL A 45 2.79 14.90 3.28
CA VAL A 45 1.42 15.42 3.39
C VAL A 45 1.40 16.93 3.20
N ALA A 46 2.32 17.68 3.81
CA ALA A 46 2.36 19.13 3.66
C ALA A 46 2.62 19.58 2.20
N GLU A 47 3.45 18.85 1.45
CA GLU A 47 3.76 19.15 0.04
C GLU A 47 2.58 18.85 -0.90
N TYR A 48 1.85 17.76 -0.64
CA TYR A 48 0.79 17.26 -1.53
C TYR A 48 -0.63 17.49 -1.03
N MET A 49 -0.82 18.24 0.06
CA MET A 49 -2.13 18.64 0.54
C MET A 49 -2.45 20.05 0.04
N GLY A 50 -3.46 20.17 -0.82
CA GLY A 50 -4.00 21.44 -1.27
C GLY A 50 -5.22 21.89 -0.45
N THR A 51 -5.70 23.08 -0.80
CA THR A 51 -6.83 23.74 -0.14
C THR A 51 -8.00 23.82 -1.12
N GLY A 52 -8.84 22.80 -1.20
CA GLY A 52 -9.98 22.79 -2.12
C GLY A 52 -10.51 21.40 -2.44
N SER A 53 -11.11 21.26 -3.62
CA SER A 53 -11.50 19.96 -4.16
C SER A 53 -10.29 19.10 -4.45
N VAL A 54 -10.34 17.81 -4.06
CA VAL A 54 -9.26 16.86 -4.29
C VAL A 54 -9.01 16.68 -5.80
N THR A 55 -7.82 17.07 -6.23
CA THR A 55 -7.30 16.86 -7.58
C THR A 55 -6.81 15.41 -7.76
N SER A 56 -6.71 14.95 -9.01
CA SER A 56 -6.14 13.63 -9.30
C SER A 56 -4.73 13.44 -8.72
N ARG A 57 -3.89 14.50 -8.75
CA ARG A 57 -2.54 14.45 -8.18
C ARG A 57 -2.56 14.22 -6.66
N GLU A 58 -3.43 14.92 -5.94
CA GLU A 58 -3.61 14.75 -4.49
C GLU A 58 -4.17 13.37 -4.16
N HIS A 59 -5.13 12.89 -4.95
CA HIS A 59 -5.69 11.55 -4.77
C HIS A 59 -4.63 10.46 -4.98
N ILE A 60 -3.81 10.56 -6.01
CA ILE A 60 -2.70 9.63 -6.25
C ILE A 60 -1.66 9.73 -5.13
N ALA A 61 -1.33 10.94 -4.65
CA ALA A 61 -0.40 11.12 -3.53
C ALA A 61 -0.92 10.44 -2.25
N PHE A 62 -2.22 10.62 -1.95
CA PHE A 62 -2.87 9.95 -0.83
C PHE A 62 -2.84 8.43 -0.99
N LEU A 63 -3.18 7.90 -2.17
CA LEU A 63 -3.17 6.47 -2.45
C LEU A 63 -1.76 5.88 -2.32
N LEU A 64 -0.74 6.58 -2.82
CA LEU A 64 0.65 6.18 -2.69
C LEU A 64 1.08 6.13 -1.22
N MET A 65 0.77 7.17 -0.45
CA MET A 65 0.99 7.18 1.00
C MET A 65 0.26 6.01 1.67
N TRP A 66 -1.00 5.76 1.30
CA TRP A 66 -1.81 4.72 1.94
C TRP A 66 -1.24 3.32 1.67
N LEU A 67 -0.88 3.03 0.42
CA LEU A 67 -0.23 1.79 -0.01
C LEU A 67 1.09 1.57 0.73
N GLU A 68 1.94 2.58 0.78
CA GLU A 68 3.28 2.45 1.36
C GLU A 68 3.28 2.43 2.89
N LYS A 69 2.42 3.22 3.52
CA LYS A 69 2.42 3.37 4.97
C LYS A 69 1.63 2.28 5.68
N PHE A 70 0.47 1.87 5.14
CA PHE A 70 -0.47 1.01 5.85
C PHE A 70 -0.63 -0.40 5.27
N LEU A 71 -0.38 -0.58 3.96
CA LEU A 71 -0.60 -1.88 3.30
C LEU A 71 0.71 -2.66 3.13
N PHE A 72 1.72 -2.06 2.50
CA PHE A 72 2.93 -2.78 2.07
C PHE A 72 4.20 -2.39 2.81
N TYR A 73 4.16 -1.37 3.66
CA TYR A 73 5.26 -0.94 4.55
C TYR A 73 6.69 -1.23 4.06
N GLY A 74 7.27 -0.26 3.36
CA GLY A 74 8.64 -0.34 2.89
C GLY A 74 9.69 -0.21 4.02
N SER A 75 10.88 -0.76 3.79
CA SER A 75 12.02 -0.66 4.72
C SER A 75 12.53 0.76 4.95
N SER A 76 12.19 1.71 4.07
CA SER A 76 12.55 3.12 4.19
C SER A 76 11.81 3.85 5.32
N CYS A 77 10.71 3.28 5.84
CA CYS A 77 9.83 3.91 6.84
C CYS A 77 9.33 5.32 6.44
N GLY A 78 9.42 5.68 5.16
CA GLY A 78 9.13 7.01 4.63
C GLY A 78 8.69 6.95 3.16
N PRO A 79 8.29 8.10 2.59
CA PRO A 79 7.74 8.17 1.25
C PRO A 79 8.70 7.61 0.20
N THR A 80 8.19 6.77 -0.69
CA THR A 80 8.86 6.30 -1.91
C THR A 80 7.89 6.38 -3.08
N THR A 81 8.32 5.94 -4.26
CA THR A 81 7.48 5.89 -5.47
C THR A 81 7.29 4.46 -5.97
N ASN A 82 7.61 3.47 -5.12
CA ASN A 82 7.62 2.05 -5.49
C ASN A 82 6.25 1.55 -5.90
N TRP A 83 5.19 2.11 -5.32
CA TRP A 83 3.81 1.71 -5.58
C TRP A 83 3.01 2.74 -6.38
N GLN A 84 3.69 3.73 -6.99
CA GLN A 84 3.03 4.82 -7.70
C GLN A 84 2.17 4.30 -8.87
N PHE A 85 2.65 3.31 -9.62
CA PHE A 85 1.89 2.73 -10.73
C PHE A 85 0.57 2.10 -10.26
N ILE A 86 0.52 1.54 -9.04
CA ILE A 86 -0.73 1.02 -8.45
C ILE A 86 -1.62 2.19 -8.04
N ALA A 87 -1.07 3.21 -7.39
CA ALA A 87 -1.83 4.40 -6.99
C ALA A 87 -2.52 5.06 -8.20
N GLU A 88 -1.80 5.20 -9.33
CA GLU A 88 -2.35 5.73 -10.58
C GLU A 88 -3.41 4.81 -11.19
N ALA A 89 -3.19 3.49 -11.17
CA ALA A 89 -4.19 2.53 -11.65
C ALA A 89 -5.48 2.57 -10.84
N LEU A 90 -5.37 2.74 -9.51
CA LEU A 90 -6.50 2.87 -8.60
C LEU A 90 -7.27 4.18 -8.82
N GLU A 91 -6.57 5.31 -9.00
CA GLU A 91 -7.22 6.59 -9.32
C GLU A 91 -8.01 6.52 -10.63
N SER A 92 -7.41 5.90 -11.65
CA SER A 92 -8.04 5.64 -12.94
C SER A 92 -9.11 4.54 -12.92
N LYS A 93 -9.45 3.99 -11.74
CA LYS A 93 -10.45 2.92 -11.53
C LYS A 93 -10.20 1.68 -12.38
N ARG A 94 -8.94 1.39 -12.69
CA ARG A 94 -8.58 0.15 -13.41
C ARG A 94 -8.82 -1.04 -12.50
N GLN A 95 -9.26 -2.15 -13.09
CA GLN A 95 -9.38 -3.40 -12.34
C GLN A 95 -8.00 -3.85 -11.86
N PHE A 96 -7.83 -3.93 -10.55
CA PHE A 96 -6.59 -4.33 -9.90
C PHE A 96 -6.91 -5.13 -8.64
N PRO A 97 -6.47 -6.40 -8.53
CA PRO A 97 -6.83 -7.28 -7.43
C PRO A 97 -6.01 -6.98 -6.18
N LEU A 98 -6.09 -5.75 -5.68
CA LEU A 98 -5.32 -5.28 -4.54
C LEU A 98 -5.57 -6.14 -3.30
N GLY A 99 -6.80 -6.64 -3.11
CA GLY A 99 -7.14 -7.49 -1.98
C GLY A 99 -6.42 -8.84 -2.01
N LYS A 100 -6.25 -9.46 -3.19
CA LYS A 100 -5.45 -10.69 -3.33
C LYS A 100 -3.98 -10.44 -2.98
N ILE A 101 -3.42 -9.32 -3.44
CA ILE A 101 -2.03 -8.95 -3.20
C ILE A 101 -1.81 -8.63 -1.72
N LEU A 102 -2.74 -7.90 -1.10
CA LEU A 102 -2.73 -7.61 0.33
C LEU A 102 -2.73 -8.89 1.17
N LEU A 103 -3.57 -9.86 0.82
CA LEU A 103 -3.60 -11.14 1.52
C LEU A 103 -2.27 -11.89 1.40
N GLY A 104 -1.70 -11.95 0.18
CA GLY A 104 -0.38 -12.54 -0.04
C GLY A 104 0.71 -11.86 0.78
N TYR A 105 0.67 -10.52 0.86
CA TYR A 105 1.60 -9.73 1.66
C TYR A 105 1.46 -10.00 3.16
N LEU A 106 0.21 -10.12 3.65
CA LEU A 106 -0.08 -10.49 5.03
C LEU A 106 0.54 -11.85 5.39
N TYR A 107 0.37 -12.86 4.54
CA TYR A 107 0.97 -14.19 4.76
C TYR A 107 2.50 -14.17 4.72
N GLN A 108 3.09 -13.44 3.77
CA GLN A 108 4.54 -13.28 3.70
C GLN A 108 5.09 -12.61 4.96
N MET A 109 4.42 -11.55 5.43
CA MET A 109 4.77 -10.84 6.65
C MET A 109 4.68 -11.76 7.88
N LEU A 110 3.59 -12.54 8.01
CA LEU A 110 3.42 -13.52 9.09
C LEU A 110 4.51 -14.59 9.09
N ASN A 111 4.86 -15.11 7.91
CA ASN A 111 5.94 -16.10 7.78
C ASN A 111 7.29 -15.51 8.22
N ASN A 112 7.61 -14.29 7.78
CA ASN A 112 8.84 -13.61 8.17
C ASN A 112 8.90 -13.32 9.68
N ALA A 113 7.77 -12.93 10.27
CA ALA A 113 7.67 -12.72 11.71
C ALA A 113 7.88 -14.01 12.49
N SER A 114 7.25 -15.11 12.07
CA SER A 114 7.42 -16.44 12.66
C SER A 114 8.89 -16.88 12.65
N ALA A 115 9.57 -16.75 11.50
CA ALA A 115 10.99 -17.07 11.39
C ALA A 115 11.88 -16.25 12.34
N LYS A 116 11.58 -14.96 12.52
CA LYS A 116 12.30 -14.09 13.46
C LYS A 116 12.07 -14.46 14.92
N ILE A 117 10.83 -14.79 15.28
CA ILE A 117 10.49 -15.24 16.64
C ILE A 117 11.24 -16.52 16.98
N ALA A 118 11.33 -17.47 16.04
CA ALA A 118 12.01 -18.74 16.23
C ALA A 118 13.51 -18.59 16.60
N VAL A 119 14.16 -17.51 16.16
CA VAL A 119 15.56 -17.19 16.47
C VAL A 119 15.72 -16.11 17.56
N GLY A 120 14.64 -15.73 18.25
CA GLY A 120 14.66 -14.71 19.30
C GLY A 120 14.94 -13.28 18.79
N SER A 121 14.67 -12.99 17.52
CA SER A 121 14.92 -11.68 16.90
C SER A 121 13.69 -10.77 16.95
N VAL A 122 13.91 -9.46 16.83
CA VAL A 122 12.87 -8.43 16.87
C VAL A 122 12.00 -8.49 15.62
N VAL A 123 10.68 -8.57 15.82
CA VAL A 123 9.67 -8.48 14.76
C VAL A 123 9.32 -7.01 14.52
N GLY A 124 9.30 -6.61 13.25
CA GLY A 124 8.87 -5.25 12.87
C GLY A 124 7.35 -5.12 12.90
N ALA A 125 6.84 -4.05 13.50
CA ALA A 125 5.40 -3.74 13.57
C ALA A 125 4.83 -3.03 12.31
N GLY A 126 5.61 -2.98 11.23
CA GLY A 126 5.20 -2.37 9.98
C GLY A 126 4.40 -3.33 9.10
N GLY A 127 3.42 -2.80 8.37
CA GLY A 127 2.61 -3.56 7.42
C GLY A 127 1.18 -3.80 7.92
N PRO A 128 0.46 -4.75 7.32
CA PRO A 128 -0.97 -4.88 7.49
C PRO A 128 -1.36 -5.66 8.76
N TRP A 129 -0.60 -5.51 9.85
CA TRP A 129 -0.85 -6.15 11.15
C TRP A 129 -2.25 -5.86 11.70
N TRP A 130 -2.79 -4.68 11.38
CA TRP A 130 -4.13 -4.25 11.77
C TRP A 130 -5.24 -5.15 11.20
N LEU A 131 -4.98 -5.93 10.14
CA LEU A 131 -5.93 -6.94 9.63
C LEU A 131 -6.13 -8.13 10.57
N LEU A 132 -5.25 -8.30 11.56
CA LEU A 132 -5.30 -9.39 12.54
C LEU A 132 -6.05 -9.00 13.82
N GLN A 133 -6.61 -7.79 13.88
CA GLN A 133 -7.45 -7.36 14.99
C GLN A 133 -8.83 -8.03 14.86
N THR A 134 -8.95 -9.21 15.47
CA THR A 134 -10.21 -9.92 15.73
C THR A 134 -10.49 -9.90 17.22
#